data_AF-A0A9P0P3G1-F1
#
_entry.id   AF-A0A9P0P3G1-F1
#
_cell.length_a   1.000
_cell.length_b   1.000
_cell.length_c   1.000
_cell.angle_alpha   90.00
_cell.angle_beta   90.00
_cell.angle_gamma   90.00
#
_symmetry.space_group_name_H-M   'P 1'
#
loop_
_entity.id
_entity.type
_entity.pdbx_description
1 polymer ?
#
loop_
_entity_poly.entity_id
_entity_poly.type
_entity_poly.pdbx_seq_one_letter_code
_entity_poly.pdbx_strand_id
1 'polypeptide(L)'
;MNQLALTESVTDQKLQCPPADDGMERFACPTPDRQGRYHCIDDHVLCDGFVDCPSAEDEDRHACMFYKTTKAHLDVLADALLRTSQKPSLNRE
;
A
#
# COMPACT_ATOMS: atom_id res chain seq x y z
N MET A 1 43.02 -2.05 -0.91
CA MET A 1 42.02 -2.18 -1.98
C MET A 1 40.89 -3.03 -1.44
N ASN A 2 39.82 -2.42 -0.94
CA ASN A 2 38.55 -3.10 -0.77
C ASN A 2 37.48 -2.11 -1.21
N GLN A 3 36.81 -2.44 -2.31
CA GLN A 3 35.70 -1.65 -2.83
C GLN A 3 34.56 -1.68 -1.82
N LEU A 4 33.97 -0.50 -1.65
CA LEU A 4 32.83 -0.19 -0.79
C LEU A 4 31.84 -1.35 -0.71
N ALA A 5 31.70 -1.90 0.50
CA ALA A 5 30.46 -2.52 0.89
C ALA A 5 29.36 -1.47 0.73
N LEU A 6 28.35 -1.86 -0.05
CA LEU A 6 27.17 -1.10 -0.40
C LEU A 6 26.65 -0.35 0.83
N THR A 7 26.44 0.96 0.68
CA THR A 7 25.75 1.80 1.66
C THR A 7 24.43 1.14 2.02
N GLU A 8 24.40 0.55 3.21
CA GLU A 8 23.25 -0.05 3.85
C GLU A 8 22.06 0.92 3.80
N SER A 9 20.97 0.52 3.14
CA SER A 9 19.58 0.78 3.57
C SER A 9 19.32 2.12 4.26
N VAL A 10 19.57 3.23 3.55
CA VAL A 10 19.17 4.55 4.04
C VAL A 10 17.64 4.66 3.93
N THR A 11 16.96 4.66 5.08
CA THR A 11 15.55 5.05 5.33
C THR A 11 14.40 4.11 4.91
N ASP A 12 14.29 2.90 5.47
CA ASP A 12 13.06 2.09 5.35
C ASP A 12 12.71 1.33 6.63
N GLN A 13 12.60 2.03 7.76
CA GLN A 13 11.95 1.50 8.98
C GLN A 13 10.90 2.46 9.55
N LYS A 14 10.93 3.74 9.15
CA LYS A 14 9.95 4.75 9.57
C LYS A 14 8.65 4.73 8.76
N LEU A 15 8.65 4.06 7.61
CA LEU A 15 7.47 3.91 6.73
C LEU A 15 6.74 2.58 6.96
N GLN A 16 7.18 1.76 7.91
CA GLN A 16 6.55 0.48 8.23
C GLN A 16 5.50 0.68 9.30
N CYS A 17 4.24 0.48 8.94
CA CYS A 17 3.14 0.43 9.89
C CYS A 17 3.08 -0.94 10.57
N PRO A 18 2.74 -1.00 11.87
CA PRO A 18 2.45 -2.28 12.49
C PRO A 18 1.27 -2.94 11.76
N PRO A 19 1.26 -4.28 11.66
CA PRO A 19 0.12 -4.99 11.07
C PRO A 19 -1.16 -4.63 11.84
N ALA A 20 -2.26 -4.46 11.11
CA ALA A 20 -3.56 -4.25 11.72
C ALA A 20 -4.02 -5.53 12.47
N ASP A 21 -4.90 -5.37 13.46
CA ASP A 21 -5.42 -6.49 14.26
C ASP A 21 -6.21 -7.51 13.43
N ASP A 22 -6.75 -7.09 12.28
CA ASP A 22 -7.46 -7.91 11.29
C ASP A 22 -6.54 -8.51 10.21
N GLY A 23 -5.24 -8.22 10.27
CA GLY A 23 -4.24 -8.67 9.31
C GLY A 23 -4.18 -7.85 8.01
N MET A 24 -4.94 -6.75 7.91
CA MET A 24 -4.86 -5.86 6.76
C MET A 24 -3.54 -5.05 6.78
N GLU A 25 -3.01 -4.78 5.59
CA GLU A 25 -1.80 -3.97 5.43
C GLU A 25 -2.14 -2.49 5.65
N ARG A 26 -1.30 -1.79 6.44
CA ARG A 26 -1.43 -0.37 6.70
C ARG A 26 -0.33 0.41 5.99
N PHE A 27 -0.66 1.61 5.54
CA PHE A 27 0.24 2.50 4.83
C PHE A 27 0.64 3.65 5.74
N ALA A 28 1.94 3.95 5.78
CA ALA A 28 2.44 5.11 6.50
C ALA A 28 2.29 6.37 5.65
N CYS A 29 1.66 7.40 6.21
CA CYS A 29 1.71 8.75 5.64
C CYS A 29 3.17 9.20 5.52
N PRO A 30 3.58 9.73 4.35
CA PRO A 30 4.98 10.02 4.09
C PRO A 30 5.51 11.20 4.92
N THR A 31 4.68 12.19 5.25
CA THR A 31 5.05 13.29 6.14
C THR A 31 4.61 12.99 7.58
N PRO A 32 5.51 13.11 8.57
CA PRO A 32 5.13 12.98 9.97
C PRO A 32 4.28 14.18 10.43
N ASP A 33 3.53 14.00 11.52
CA ASP A 33 2.78 15.09 12.16
C ASP A 33 3.69 16.13 12.82
N ARG A 34 3.07 17.16 13.42
CA ARG A 34 3.79 18.24 14.12
C ARG A 34 4.63 17.75 15.30
N GLN A 35 4.37 16.55 15.80
CA GLN A 35 5.12 15.90 16.88
C GLN A 35 6.18 14.92 16.33
N GLY A 36 6.34 14.81 15.01
CA GLY A 36 7.31 13.94 14.37
C GLY A 36 6.87 12.47 14.29
N ARG A 37 5.58 12.18 14.47
CA ARG A 37 5.03 10.81 14.42
C ARG A 37 4.47 10.49 13.04
N TYR A 38 4.73 9.28 12.57
CA TYR A 38 4.15 8.76 11.33
C TYR A 38 2.73 8.26 11.61
N HIS A 39 1.81 8.62 10.72
CA HIS A 39 0.42 8.17 10.78
C HIS A 39 0.25 6.95 9.90
N CYS A 40 -0.50 5.97 10.39
CA CYS A 40 -0.77 4.74 9.66
C CYS A 40 -2.25 4.71 9.31
N ILE A 41 -2.53 4.61 8.02
CA ILE A 41 -3.87 4.56 7.46
C ILE A 41 -4.10 3.23 6.77
N ASP A 42 -5.37 2.88 6.61
CA ASP A 42 -5.80 1.63 6.00
C ASP A 42 -6.11 1.85 4.50
N ASP A 43 -6.23 0.79 3.71
CA ASP A 43 -6.45 0.92 2.27
C ASP A 43 -7.80 1.54 1.94
N HIS A 44 -8.82 1.34 2.79
CA HIS A 44 -10.17 1.87 2.57
C HIS A 44 -10.30 3.38 2.71
N VAL A 45 -9.38 4.03 3.43
CA VAL A 45 -9.37 5.50 3.61
C VAL A 45 -8.45 6.21 2.62
N LEU A 46 -7.73 5.47 1.77
CA LEU A 46 -6.95 6.08 0.69
C LEU A 46 -7.89 6.64 -0.39
N CYS A 47 -7.79 7.95 -0.66
CA CYS A 47 -8.52 8.63 -1.72
C CYS A 47 -10.06 8.53 -1.59
N ASP A 48 -10.56 8.51 -0.37
CA ASP A 48 -11.99 8.40 -0.03
C ASP A 48 -12.71 9.76 0.00
N GLY A 49 -11.96 10.86 -0.07
CA GLY A 49 -12.44 12.23 -0.06
C GLY A 49 -12.30 12.94 1.30
N PHE A 50 -11.73 12.28 2.30
CA PHE A 50 -11.38 12.84 3.60
C PHE A 50 -9.86 12.89 3.77
N VAL A 51 -9.37 13.90 4.47
CA VAL A 51 -7.92 14.04 4.72
C VAL A 51 -7.57 13.29 6.00
N ASP A 52 -6.88 12.16 5.86
CA ASP A 52 -6.38 11.34 6.94
C ASP A 52 -4.88 11.55 7.19
N CYS A 53 -4.09 11.86 6.16
CA CYS A 53 -2.66 12.17 6.34
C CYS A 53 -2.41 13.63 6.77
N PRO A 54 -1.35 13.89 7.57
CA PRO A 54 -1.07 15.23 8.10
C PRO A 54 -0.88 16.34 7.05
N SER A 55 -0.43 16.00 5.83
CA SER A 55 -0.26 16.95 4.73
C SER A 55 -1.19 16.66 3.55
N ALA A 56 -2.28 15.92 3.78
CA ALA A 56 -3.26 15.51 2.77
C ALA A 56 -2.67 14.71 1.59
N GLU A 57 -1.60 13.94 1.83
CA GLU A 57 -0.95 13.14 0.78
C GLU A 57 -1.82 12.00 0.28
N ASP A 58 -2.68 11.46 1.13
CA ASP A 58 -3.72 10.48 0.83
C ASP A 58 -4.80 11.01 -0.12
N GLU A 59 -4.96 12.33 -0.21
CA GLU A 59 -5.93 13.01 -1.08
C GLU A 59 -5.28 13.88 -2.17
N ASP A 60 -3.97 13.72 -2.40
CA ASP A 60 -3.32 14.39 -3.52
C ASP A 60 -3.95 13.94 -4.84
N ARG A 61 -4.37 14.91 -5.66
CA ARG A 61 -5.17 14.63 -6.87
C ARG A 61 -4.42 13.77 -7.88
N HIS A 62 -3.11 13.97 -8.00
CA HIS A 62 -2.30 13.22 -8.95
C HIS A 62 -2.05 11.81 -8.42
N ALA A 63 -1.66 11.69 -7.15
CA ALA A 63 -1.49 10.40 -6.49
C ALA A 63 -2.78 9.56 -6.55
N CYS A 64 -3.92 10.16 -6.24
CA CYS A 64 -5.21 9.48 -6.28
C CYS A 64 -5.64 9.04 -7.68
N MET A 65 -5.32 9.81 -8.72
CA MET A 65 -5.59 9.39 -10.10
C MET A 65 -4.85 8.09 -10.44
N PHE A 66 -3.56 8.01 -10.09
CA PHE A 66 -2.76 6.80 -10.31
C PHE A 66 -3.20 5.65 -9.41
N TYR A 67 -3.45 5.89 -8.13
CA TYR A 67 -3.94 4.88 -7.19
C TYR A 67 -5.25 4.26 -7.66
N LYS A 68 -6.27 5.08 -7.94
CA LYS A 68 -7.60 4.61 -8.38
C LYS A 68 -7.51 3.79 -9.68
N THR A 69 -6.72 4.26 -10.63
CA THR A 69 -6.53 3.54 -11.91
C THR A 69 -5.83 2.21 -11.68
N THR A 70 -4.76 2.19 -10.88
CA THR A 70 -3.99 0.98 -10.59
C THR A 70 -4.84 -0.03 -9.81
N LYS A 71 -5.55 0.42 -8.78
CA LYS A 71 -6.46 -0.39 -7.98
C LYS A 71 -7.53 -1.04 -8.85
N ALA A 72 -8.18 -0.27 -9.73
CA ALA A 72 -9.20 -0.82 -10.63
C ALA A 72 -8.66 -1.96 -11.52
N HIS A 73 -7.42 -1.84 -12.00
CA HIS A 73 -6.79 -2.91 -12.78
C HIS A 73 -6.39 -4.12 -11.91
N LEU A 74 -5.90 -3.89 -10.69
CA LEU A 74 -5.58 -4.96 -9.74
C LEU A 74 -6.82 -5.74 -9.32
N ASP A 75 -7.95 -5.06 -9.09
CA ASP A 75 -9.23 -5.68 -8.73
C ASP A 75 -9.70 -6.66 -9.85
N VAL A 76 -9.52 -6.27 -11.12
CA VAL A 76 -9.81 -7.15 -12.27
C VAL A 76 -8.90 -8.39 -12.28
N LEU A 77 -7.60 -8.21 -12.00
CA LEU A 77 -6.65 -9.33 -11.93
C LEU A 77 -6.97 -10.26 -10.76
N ALA A 78 -7.29 -9.72 -9.59
CA ALA A 78 -7.66 -10.48 -8.41
C ALA A 78 -8.92 -11.32 -8.67
N ASP A 79 -9.96 -10.76 -9.28
CA ASP A 79 -11.17 -11.50 -9.66
C ASP A 79 -10.86 -12.63 -10.66
N ALA A 80 -10.02 -12.35 -11.66
CA ALA A 80 -9.60 -13.38 -12.62
C ALA A 80 -8.85 -14.54 -11.91
N LEU A 81 -7.93 -14.22 -11.00
CA LEU A 81 -7.19 -15.21 -10.22
C LEU A 81 -8.13 -16.04 -9.35
N LEU A 82 -9.01 -15.40 -8.58
CA LEU A 82 -9.96 -16.09 -7.71
C LEU A 82 -10.88 -17.03 -8.50
N ARG A 83 -11.37 -16.61 -9.68
CA ARG A 83 -12.15 -17.49 -10.57
C ARG A 83 -11.33 -18.66 -11.09
N THR A 84 -10.05 -18.47 -11.37
CA THR A 84 -9.18 -19.58 -11.81
C THR A 84 -8.87 -20.56 -10.68
N SER A 85 -8.67 -20.08 -9.45
CA SER A 85 -8.47 -20.93 -8.26
C SER A 85 -9.74 -21.70 -7.86
N GLN A 86 -10.91 -21.16 -8.19
CA GLN A 86 -12.21 -21.78 -7.92
C GLN A 86 -12.69 -22.68 -9.07
N LYS A 87 -11.99 -22.76 -10.22
CA LYS A 87 -12.31 -23.78 -11.23
C LYS A 87 -12.03 -25.16 -10.61
N PRO A 88 -13.05 -26.00 -10.38
CA PRO A 88 -12.78 -27.38 -10.01
C PRO A 88 -11.95 -28.00 -11.13
N SER A 89 -11.02 -28.88 -10.77
CA SER A 89 -10.24 -29.70 -11.71
C SER A 89 -11.15 -30.63 -12.50
N LEU A 90 -11.96 -30.09 -13.42
CA LEU A 90 -12.64 -30.86 -14.42
C LEU A 90 -11.69 -30.95 -15.62
N ASN A 91 -11.10 -32.14 -15.74
CA ASN A 91 -10.26 -32.69 -16.82
C ASN A 91 -8.85 -33.08 -16.32
N ARG A 92 -8.85 -34.08 -15.43
CA ARG A 92 -7.88 -35.16 -15.51
C ARG A 92 -8.62 -36.37 -16.04
N GLU A 93 -8.75 -36.46 -17.36
CA GLU A 93 -8.94 -37.66 -18.21
C GLU A 93 -9.13 -37.23 -19.68
#